data_AF-A0ABD0NMD6-F1
#
_entry.id   AF-A0ABD0NMD6-F1
#
_cell.length_a   1.000
_cell.length_b   1.000
_cell.length_c   1.000
_cell.angle_alpha   90.00
_cell.angle_beta   90.00
_cell.angle_gamma   90.00
#
_symmetry.space_group_name_H-M   'P 1'
#
loop_
_entity.id
_entity.type
_entity.pdbx_description
1 polymer ?
#
loop_
_entity_poly.entity_id
_entity_poly.type
_entity_poly.pdbx_seq_one_letter_code
_entity_poly.pdbx_strand_id
1 'polypeptide(L)'
;PNTITATNHPPPAMILHGLSPSERQCVETIVGMGYSYEGVLKAMQRQGQNVEQVLEYLFTHTRLCDRGFDATAVEECLEMYQGSEEK
;
A
#
# COMPACT_ATOMS: atom_id res chain seq x y z
N PRO A 1 8.08 0.37 33.37
CA PRO A 1 7.04 -0.38 32.61
C PRO A 1 5.93 0.60 32.20
N ASN A 2 5.81 1.06 30.95
CA ASN A 2 5.71 0.29 29.72
C ASN A 2 6.09 1.20 28.53
N THR A 3 6.88 0.69 27.59
CA THR A 3 7.22 1.33 26.31
C THR A 3 5.96 1.47 25.45
N ILE A 4 5.57 2.71 25.16
CA ILE A 4 4.47 3.04 24.25
C ILE A 4 5.06 2.95 22.83
N THR A 5 5.07 1.76 22.24
CA THR A 5 5.29 1.60 20.80
C THR A 5 4.03 2.13 20.12
N ALA A 6 4.07 3.40 19.76
CA ALA A 6 3.03 4.04 18.97
C ALA A 6 3.10 3.49 17.55
N THR A 7 2.35 2.41 17.28
CA THR A 7 2.03 1.99 15.92
C THR A 7 1.17 3.09 15.31
N ASN A 8 1.83 4.10 14.73
CA ASN A 8 1.23 5.25 14.06
C ASN A 8 0.65 4.81 12.71
N HIS A 9 -0.30 3.88 12.71
CA HIS A 9 -1.07 3.57 11.51
C HIS A 9 -2.31 4.48 11.52
N PRO A 10 -2.33 5.57 10.73
CA PRO A 10 -3.55 6.36 10.59
C PRO A 10 -4.67 5.47 10.05
N PRO A 11 -5.91 5.59 10.56
CA PRO A 11 -7.01 4.78 10.08
C PRO A 11 -7.22 5.03 8.57
N PRO A 12 -7.43 3.97 7.76
CA PRO A 12 -7.52 4.04 6.29
C PRO A 12 -8.68 4.94 5.79
N ALA A 13 -9.58 5.36 6.67
CA ALA A 13 -10.68 6.24 6.35
C ALA A 13 -10.31 7.73 6.19
N MET A 14 -9.13 8.16 6.66
CA MET A 14 -8.76 9.60 6.69
C MET A 14 -8.00 10.11 5.45
N ILE A 15 -7.48 9.25 4.56
CA ILE A 15 -6.66 9.69 3.41
C ILE A 15 -7.52 10.02 2.16
N LEU A 16 -8.78 9.60 2.13
CA LEU A 16 -9.66 9.76 0.97
C LEU A 16 -10.21 11.18 0.71
N HIS A 17 -9.86 12.20 1.51
CA HIS A 17 -10.49 13.53 1.40
C HIS A 17 -9.78 14.56 0.52
N GLY A 18 -8.70 14.20 -0.19
CA GLY A 18 -8.12 15.09 -1.20
C GLY A 18 -6.73 14.69 -1.64
N LEU A 19 -6.63 13.92 -2.71
CA LEU A 19 -5.34 13.52 -3.28
C LEU A 19 -4.52 14.76 -3.65
N SER A 20 -3.33 14.84 -3.07
CA SER A 20 -2.30 15.83 -3.39
C SER A 20 -1.87 15.72 -4.86
N PRO A 21 -1.25 16.76 -5.44
CA PRO A 21 -0.73 16.69 -6.81
C PRO A 21 0.20 15.50 -7.05
N SER A 22 1.08 15.20 -6.09
CA SER A 22 1.98 14.04 -6.13
C SER A 22 1.22 12.71 -6.15
N GLU A 23 0.13 12.61 -5.39
CA GLU A 23 -0.69 11.42 -5.35
C GLU A 23 -1.40 11.20 -6.69
N ARG A 24 -1.98 12.26 -7.26
CA ARG A 24 -2.59 12.21 -8.60
C ARG A 24 -1.59 11.80 -9.68
N GLN A 25 -0.38 12.37 -9.66
CA GLN A 25 0.68 12.00 -10.59
C GLN A 25 1.04 10.51 -10.48
N CYS A 26 1.11 9.97 -9.26
CA CYS A 26 1.36 8.56 -9.00
C CYS A 26 0.24 7.69 -9.58
N VAL A 27 -1.03 8.06 -9.33
CA VAL A 27 -2.18 7.35 -9.89
C VAL A 27 -2.18 7.38 -11.42
N GLU A 28 -2.02 8.55 -12.04
CA GLU A 28 -2.01 8.68 -13.50
C GLU A 28 -0.88 7.87 -14.15
N THR A 29 0.30 7.84 -13.52
CA THR A 29 1.44 7.05 -14.00
C THR A 29 1.10 5.57 -14.03
N ILE A 30 0.55 5.05 -12.93
CA ILE A 30 0.29 3.62 -12.76
C ILE A 30 -0.95 3.19 -13.56
N VAL A 31 -2.00 4.02 -13.61
CA VAL A 31 -3.17 3.80 -14.47
C VAL A 31 -2.78 3.83 -15.94
N GLY A 32 -1.85 4.71 -16.33
CA GLY A 32 -1.27 4.75 -17.68
C GLY A 32 -0.52 3.47 -18.06
N MET A 33 -0.06 2.69 -17.09
CA MET A 33 0.54 1.36 -17.31
C MET A 33 -0.51 0.24 -17.47
N GLY A 34 -1.79 0.53 -17.25
CA GLY A 34 -2.90 -0.41 -17.41
C GLY A 34 -3.48 -0.97 -16.11
N TYR A 35 -3.11 -0.42 -14.94
CA TYR A 35 -3.69 -0.81 -13.66
C TYR A 35 -5.03 -0.10 -13.39
N SER A 36 -5.92 -0.76 -12.65
CA SER A 36 -7.21 -0.19 -12.25
C SER A 36 -7.05 0.88 -11.17
N TYR A 37 -7.74 2.01 -11.32
CA TYR A 37 -7.71 3.15 -10.39
C TYR A 37 -7.95 2.74 -8.93
N GLU A 38 -8.91 1.83 -8.70
CA GLU A 38 -9.25 1.31 -7.37
C GLU A 38 -8.10 0.52 -6.72
N GLY A 39 -7.39 -0.30 -7.50
CA GLY A 39 -6.22 -1.04 -7.02
C GLY A 39 -5.08 -0.08 -6.64
N VAL A 40 -4.86 0.94 -7.46
CA VAL A 40 -3.81 1.94 -7.22
C VAL A 40 -4.11 2.76 -5.96
N LEU A 41 -5.35 3.23 -5.77
CA LEU A 41 -5.76 3.91 -4.55
C LEU A 41 -5.55 3.05 -3.30
N LYS A 42 -5.95 1.77 -3.36
CA LYS A 42 -5.77 0.84 -2.24
C LYS A 42 -4.28 0.61 -1.93
N ALA A 43 -3.45 0.45 -2.96
CA ALA A 43 -2.03 0.27 -2.80
C ALA A 43 -1.34 1.55 -2.27
N MET A 44 -1.74 2.73 -2.76
CA MET A 44 -1.26 4.02 -2.28
C MET A 44 -1.62 4.30 -0.82
N GLN A 45 -2.78 3.83 -0.38
CA GLN A 45 -3.18 3.93 1.03
C GLN A 45 -2.20 3.20 1.96
N ARG A 46 -1.58 2.12 1.46
CA ARG A 46 -0.70 1.24 2.22
C ARG A 46 0.76 1.62 2.07
N GLN A 47 1.19 1.90 0.84
CA GLN A 47 2.57 2.18 0.46
C GLN A 47 2.91 3.68 0.41
N GLY A 48 1.89 4.55 0.45
CA GLY A 48 2.03 5.98 0.21
C GLY A 48 2.04 6.34 -1.27
N GLN A 49 2.67 7.47 -1.59
CA GLN A 49 2.69 8.07 -2.93
C GLN A 49 3.92 7.67 -3.78
N ASN A 50 4.64 6.62 -3.39
CA ASN A 50 5.81 6.13 -4.12
C ASN A 50 5.40 5.12 -5.20
N VAL A 51 5.64 5.46 -6.47
CA VAL A 51 5.22 4.64 -7.63
C VAL A 51 5.82 3.23 -7.56
N GLU A 52 7.09 3.08 -7.23
CA GLU A 52 7.76 1.78 -7.17
C GLU A 52 7.16 0.89 -6.08
N GLN A 53 6.96 1.44 -4.88
CA GLN A 53 6.34 0.71 -3.77
C GLN A 53 4.90 0.29 -4.11
N VAL A 54 4.11 1.17 -4.72
CA VAL A 54 2.73 0.91 -5.11
C VAL A 54 2.67 -0.20 -6.18
N LEU A 55 3.56 -0.15 -7.18
CA LEU A 55 3.69 -1.19 -8.19
C LEU A 55 4.12 -2.52 -7.59
N GLU A 56 5.09 -2.50 -6.66
CA GLU A 56 5.56 -3.70 -5.97
C GLU A 56 4.43 -4.35 -5.15
N TYR A 57 3.64 -3.56 -4.41
CA TYR A 57 2.47 -4.03 -3.69
C TYR A 57 1.45 -4.66 -4.65
N LEU A 58 1.08 -3.96 -5.73
CA LEU A 58 0.12 -4.46 -6.72
C LEU A 58 0.60 -5.77 -7.36
N PHE A 59 1.88 -5.85 -7.73
CA PHE A 59 2.48 -7.01 -8.34
C PHE A 59 2.54 -8.19 -7.37
N THR A 60 3.03 -7.95 -6.16
CA THR A 60 3.16 -8.98 -5.10
C THR A 60 1.79 -9.49 -4.70
N HIS A 61 0.82 -8.58 -4.51
CA HIS A 61 -0.55 -8.94 -4.17
C HIS A 61 -1.20 -9.79 -5.27
N THR A 62 -1.06 -9.38 -6.53
CA THR A 62 -1.58 -10.15 -7.67
C THR A 62 -0.93 -11.53 -7.76
N ARG A 63 0.40 -11.60 -7.61
CA ARG A 63 1.15 -12.86 -7.74
C ARG A 63 0.90 -13.84 -6.60
N LEU A 64 0.65 -13.34 -5.40
CA LEU A 64 0.28 -14.18 -4.26
C LEU A 64 -1.20 -14.62 -4.36
N CYS A 65 -2.09 -13.72 -4.76
CA CYS A 65 -3.49 -14.08 -5.01
C CYS A 65 -3.61 -15.16 -6.11
N ASP A 66 -2.86 -15.05 -7.21
CA ASP A 66 -2.80 -16.05 -8.29
C ASP A 66 -2.33 -17.43 -7.80
N ARG A 67 -1.48 -17.46 -6.78
CA ARG A 67 -1.02 -18.70 -6.12
C ARG A 67 -2.04 -19.29 -5.13
N GLY A 68 -3.18 -18.63 -4.92
CA GLY A 68 -4.22 -19.04 -3.99
C GLY A 68 -4.00 -18.57 -2.55
N PHE A 69 -3.14 -17.58 -2.32
CA PHE A 69 -3.02 -16.97 -1.00
C PHE A 69 -4.18 -16.02 -0.72
N ASP A 70 -4.68 -16.06 0.52
CA ASP A 70 -5.72 -15.13 0.98
C ASP A 70 -5.19 -13.70 1.04
N ALA A 71 -6.01 -12.73 0.63
CA ALA A 71 -5.65 -11.31 0.62
C ALA A 71 -5.19 -10.82 2.02
N THR A 72 -5.76 -11.39 3.09
CA THR A 72 -5.37 -11.08 4.47
C THR A 72 -3.95 -11.56 4.77
N ALA A 73 -3.61 -12.79 4.37
CA ALA A 73 -2.26 -13.34 4.59
C ALA A 73 -1.20 -12.56 3.79
N VAL A 74 -1.57 -12.11 2.59
CA VAL A 74 -0.72 -11.24 1.78
C VAL A 74 -0.51 -9.89 2.43
N GLU A 75 -1.58 -9.26 2.91
CA GLU A 75 -1.52 -7.99 3.64
C GLU A 75 -0.64 -8.09 4.88
N GLU A 76 -0.78 -9.16 5.70
CA GLU A 76 0.06 -9.37 6.88
C GLU A 76 1.55 -9.56 6.53
N CYS A 77 1.86 -10.33 5.48
CA CYS A 77 3.25 -10.48 5.02
C CYS A 77 3.87 -9.14 4.59
N LEU A 78 3.11 -8.32 3.85
CA LEU A 78 3.56 -7.01 3.40
C LEU A 78 3.74 -6.03 4.58
N GLU A 79 2.89 -6.10 5.60
CA GLU A 79 2.99 -5.27 6.82
C GLU A 79 4.20 -5.67 7.68
N MET A 80 4.46 -6.97 7.85
CA MET A 80 5.61 -7.46 8.63
C MET A 80 6.95 -7.07 8.00
N TYR A 81 7.03 -7.02 6.67
CA TYR A 81 8.26 -6.65 5.95
C TYR A 81 8.58 -5.15 6.08
N GLN A 82 7.56 -4.29 6.00
CA GLN A 82 7.73 -2.84 6.10
C GLN A 82 8.05 -2.36 7.51
N GLY A 83 7.56 -3.05 8.55
CA GLY A 83 7.86 -2.72 9.95
C GLY A 83 9.23 -3.23 10.45
N SER A 84 9.95 -4.02 9.65
CA SER A 84 11.21 -4.64 10.08
C SER A 84 12.46 -3.80 9.81
N GLU A 85 12.33 -2.61 9.23
CA GLU A 85 13.42 -1.62 9.11
C GLU A 85 13.52 -0.68 10.33
N GLU A 86 13.21 -1.17 11.54
CA GLU A 86 13.57 -0.50 12.78
C GLU A 86 14.97 -0.97 13.23
N LYS A 87 15.95 -0.08 13.05
CA LYS A 87 17.35 -0.24 13.50
C LYS A 87 17.58 0.39 14.87
#